data_AF-A0A525CJR0-F1
#
_entry.id   AF-A0A525CJR0-F1
#
_cell.length_a   1.000
_cell.length_b   1.000
_cell.length_c   1.000
_cell.angle_alpha   90.00
_cell.angle_beta   90.00
_cell.angle_gamma   90.00
#
_symmetry.space_group_name_H-M   'P 1'
#
loop_
_entity.id
_entity.type
_entity.pdbx_description
1 polymer ?
#
loop_
_entity_poly.entity_id
_entity_poly.type
_entity_poly.pdbx_seq_one_letter_code
_entity_poly.pdbx_strand_id
1 'polypeptide(L)'
;MLSGFLCVVLLFFLPLAWGCRHQAVGPDWDKAFYTDLTSASLDRAQLELVAQEAFDDAPILSAWLRITLPYNQTMFPRNVASPLFTWDNDDSDSWLVCVLPESGAPVVVRVGETRWVPGAETWEGIKAASLDTPARIVILGLNSQGLAHSVGEIEIVTSAEQVAWPIMWQEMPLPFTFGREHPESFTWRLGDVASYDEPRTVLTDQEVCGMCHSFSLNGEAFGLDLDVDGDKGAFLLSRVEDGLNLTRDNLFSWTDFQNDGQVTLGLFARISPDAGYVAATIREKSMLVTFDDPMYSEFFFPMRGVLAFFRSDLSRFSYLPGADDAAYIHAGPGWSPDGKYLAFSRAPVTEEYLPVMEGRGSFPAAPGEDIHDLNARYPMRFDIYRIPFNGGAGGEAVPIPGASDNGRSNYWPRYSPDGKWLVYTQADNAMMNQPNSDLHIIPAEGGESRRLACSRDSHNS
;
A
#
# COMPACT_ATOMS: atom_id res chain seq x y z
N MET A 1 55.36 -28.18 29.79
CA MET A 1 56.09 -29.12 28.92
C MET A 1 55.22 -30.36 28.75
N LEU A 2 55.12 -30.84 27.51
CA LEU A 2 54.45 -32.05 27.00
C LEU A 2 54.61 -33.29 27.90
N SER A 3 53.79 -34.35 27.92
CA SER A 3 52.90 -35.00 26.92
C SER A 3 52.04 -36.06 27.66
N GLY A 4 50.76 -36.28 27.35
CA GLY A 4 50.24 -37.41 26.52
C GLY A 4 49.91 -38.67 27.37
N PHE A 5 48.87 -39.49 27.18
CA PHE A 5 47.83 -39.69 26.15
C PHE A 5 46.81 -40.78 26.65
N LEU A 6 45.75 -41.03 25.87
CA LEU A 6 44.66 -42.05 25.91
C LEU A 6 43.35 -41.62 26.62
N CYS A 7 42.26 -41.28 25.92
CA CYS A 7 41.41 -41.99 24.93
C CYS A 7 40.22 -42.73 25.57
N VAL A 8 39.00 -42.19 25.36
CA VAL A 8 37.85 -42.96 24.87
C VAL A 8 37.15 -42.12 23.79
N VAL A 9 36.92 -42.78 22.66
CA VAL A 9 36.33 -42.33 21.40
C VAL A 9 34.82 -42.61 21.42
N LEU A 10 34.02 -41.72 20.82
CA LEU A 10 32.88 -42.08 19.97
C LEU A 10 32.46 -40.89 19.09
N LEU A 11 32.87 -40.97 17.82
CA LEU A 11 32.30 -40.28 16.64
C LEU A 11 31.01 -41.04 16.21
N PHE A 12 30.08 -40.64 15.33
CA PHE A 12 29.86 -39.67 14.24
C PHE A 12 28.29 -39.50 14.17
N PHE A 13 27.59 -38.57 13.49
CA PHE A 13 27.62 -38.10 12.10
C PHE A 13 26.71 -36.85 11.95
N LEU A 14 27.08 -35.94 11.04
CA LEU A 14 26.21 -34.96 10.37
C LEU A 14 25.15 -35.69 9.50
N PRO A 15 23.97 -35.07 9.24
CA PRO A 15 23.86 -34.31 8.00
C PRO A 15 23.09 -32.97 8.13
N LEU A 16 23.35 -32.13 7.13
CA LEU A 16 22.65 -30.92 6.73
C LEU A 16 21.12 -31.07 6.70
N ALA A 17 20.40 -30.05 7.15
CA ALA A 17 19.14 -29.61 6.56
C ALA A 17 18.82 -28.17 7.00
N TRP A 18 18.58 -27.31 6.00
CA TRP A 18 17.94 -26.00 6.11
C TRP A 18 16.58 -26.09 6.82
N GLY A 19 16.21 -25.01 7.52
CA GLY A 19 14.87 -24.79 8.01
C GLY A 19 14.75 -23.41 8.66
N CYS A 20 14.10 -22.49 7.95
CA CYS A 20 13.72 -21.16 8.42
C CYS A 20 13.16 -21.20 9.84
N ARG A 21 13.73 -20.39 10.74
CA ARG A 21 13.05 -20.02 11.99
C ARG A 21 12.29 -18.72 11.73
N HIS A 22 11.00 -18.83 11.48
CA HIS A 22 10.07 -17.77 11.86
C HIS A 22 10.08 -17.68 13.38
N GLN A 23 10.82 -16.71 13.92
CA GLN A 23 10.59 -16.25 15.28
C GLN A 23 9.40 -15.29 15.20
N ALA A 24 8.22 -15.81 15.53
CA ALA A 24 7.12 -14.98 15.98
C ALA A 24 7.59 -14.22 17.22
N VAL A 25 7.73 -12.90 17.08
CA VAL A 25 8.10 -12.00 18.17
C VAL A 25 6.83 -11.72 18.95
N GLY A 26 6.78 -12.13 20.22
CA GLY A 26 5.61 -11.93 21.09
C GLY A 26 5.49 -10.50 21.63
N PRO A 27 4.35 -10.15 22.26
CA PRO A 27 3.92 -8.77 22.55
C PRO A 27 4.57 -8.09 23.76
N ASP A 28 5.59 -8.69 24.38
CA ASP A 28 6.32 -8.07 25.49
C ASP A 28 7.42 -7.14 24.96
N TRP A 29 7.04 -5.91 24.61
CA TRP A 29 7.99 -4.84 24.30
C TRP A 29 8.80 -4.49 25.54
N ASP A 30 10.01 -5.04 25.60
CA ASP A 30 10.93 -4.95 26.71
C ASP A 30 11.30 -3.48 27.02
N LYS A 31 10.79 -2.96 28.14
CA LYS A 31 11.22 -1.69 28.75
C LYS A 31 12.69 -1.71 29.23
N ALA A 32 13.42 -2.81 29.03
CA ALA A 32 14.70 -3.09 29.68
C ALA A 32 15.96 -2.57 28.94
N PHE A 33 15.85 -2.00 27.73
CA PHE A 33 17.02 -1.71 26.89
C PHE A 33 17.31 -0.23 26.61
N TYR A 34 16.53 0.70 27.16
CA TYR A 34 16.67 2.13 26.89
C TYR A 34 17.13 2.88 28.14
N THR A 35 18.20 3.66 28.04
CA THR A 35 18.46 4.70 29.04
C THR A 35 17.89 5.99 28.51
N ASP A 36 16.77 6.41 29.10
CA ASP A 36 16.18 7.70 28.80
C ASP A 36 17.05 8.81 29.43
N LEU A 37 17.83 9.47 28.58
CA LEU A 37 18.68 10.58 29.00
C LEU A 37 17.89 11.88 29.18
N THR A 38 16.58 11.92 28.89
CA THR A 38 15.72 13.09 29.14
C THR A 38 15.54 13.37 30.63
N SER A 39 15.74 12.36 31.48
CA SER A 39 15.75 12.49 32.94
C SER A 39 17.02 13.16 33.48
N ALA A 40 18.10 13.20 32.70
CA ALA A 40 19.24 14.07 32.97
C ALA A 40 18.89 15.46 32.42
N SER A 41 18.88 16.46 33.29
CA SER A 41 18.50 17.85 32.99
C SER A 41 19.51 18.55 32.05
N LEU A 42 19.68 18.05 30.84
CA LEU A 42 20.47 18.69 29.80
C LEU A 42 19.53 19.61 29.02
N ASP A 43 19.87 20.90 28.99
CA ASP A 43 19.11 21.87 28.22
C ASP A 43 19.37 21.73 26.71
N ARG A 44 18.55 22.40 25.88
CA ARG A 44 18.67 22.36 24.42
C ARG A 44 20.07 22.73 23.92
N ALA A 45 20.71 23.72 24.54
CA ALA A 45 22.04 24.16 24.16
C ALA A 45 23.09 23.10 24.51
N GLN A 46 22.93 22.36 25.61
CA GLN A 46 23.81 21.26 25.98
C GLN A 46 23.61 20.03 25.10
N LEU A 47 22.40 19.75 24.63
CA LEU A 47 22.14 18.62 23.73
C LEU A 47 22.55 18.95 22.29
N GLU A 48 22.33 20.19 21.84
CA GLU A 48 22.94 20.72 20.63
C GLU A 48 24.46 20.71 20.76
N LEU A 49 25.04 21.05 21.92
CA LEU A 49 26.47 20.96 22.18
C LEU A 49 26.95 19.51 22.19
N VAL A 50 26.23 18.54 22.77
CA VAL A 50 26.63 17.12 22.75
C VAL A 50 26.55 16.57 21.33
N ALA A 51 25.53 16.95 20.55
CA ALA A 51 25.44 16.61 19.14
C ALA A 51 26.58 17.29 18.36
N GLN A 52 26.82 18.57 18.60
CA GLN A 52 27.82 19.39 17.92
C GLN A 52 29.25 18.96 18.28
N GLU A 53 29.55 18.65 19.54
CA GLU A 53 30.81 18.06 20.02
C GLU A 53 30.99 16.67 19.41
N ALA A 54 29.93 15.85 19.37
CA ALA A 54 29.94 14.59 18.64
C ALA A 54 30.21 14.77 17.13
N PHE A 55 29.78 15.89 16.53
CA PHE A 55 30.07 16.25 15.14
C PHE A 55 31.48 16.84 14.94
N ASP A 56 31.96 17.67 15.88
CA ASP A 56 33.17 18.48 15.77
C ASP A 56 34.43 17.73 16.22
N ASP A 57 34.32 16.83 17.21
CA ASP A 57 35.41 15.93 17.66
C ASP A 57 35.50 14.64 16.83
N ALA A 58 34.61 14.43 15.86
CA ALA A 58 34.70 13.30 14.93
C ALA A 58 35.80 13.56 13.89
N PRO A 59 36.95 12.85 13.93
CA PRO A 59 37.94 12.96 12.86
C PRO A 59 37.32 12.34 11.61
N ILE A 60 36.89 13.17 10.65
CA ILE A 60 36.32 12.76 9.35
C ILE A 60 35.29 11.63 9.53
N LEU A 61 34.01 11.98 9.68
CA LEU A 61 32.89 11.03 9.56
C LEU A 61 33.16 10.10 8.37
N SER A 62 33.58 8.87 8.66
CA SER A 62 34.16 7.94 7.67
C SER A 62 33.25 6.74 7.46
N ALA A 63 32.36 6.48 8.41
CA ALA A 63 31.38 5.41 8.37
C ALA A 63 30.00 5.91 7.93
N TRP A 64 29.34 5.11 7.09
CA TRP A 64 28.02 5.38 6.54
C TRP A 64 26.91 5.04 7.56
N LEU A 65 25.90 5.91 7.67
CA LEU A 65 24.66 5.63 8.38
C LEU A 65 23.48 6.15 7.55
N ARG A 66 22.46 5.31 7.34
CA ARG A 66 21.24 5.70 6.62
C ARG A 66 20.02 5.35 7.45
N ILE A 67 19.22 6.36 7.78
CA ILE A 67 17.90 6.15 8.36
C ILE A 67 17.00 5.52 7.30
N THR A 68 16.49 4.33 7.59
CA THR A 68 15.66 3.52 6.67
C THR A 68 14.17 3.70 6.95
N LEU A 69 13.79 3.90 8.22
CA LEU A 69 12.45 4.30 8.63
C LEU A 69 12.51 5.30 9.79
N PRO A 70 11.59 6.29 9.83
CA PRO A 70 10.73 6.70 8.71
C PRO A 70 11.57 7.31 7.57
N TYR A 71 10.97 7.50 6.39
CA TYR A 71 11.65 8.18 5.30
C TYR A 71 11.79 9.68 5.60
N ASN A 72 12.74 10.33 4.94
CA ASN A 72 12.89 11.78 5.06
C ASN A 72 11.59 12.50 4.66
N GLN A 73 11.23 13.54 5.42
CA GLN A 73 10.01 14.33 5.25
C GLN A 73 8.71 13.54 5.50
N THR A 74 8.78 12.49 6.32
CA THR A 74 7.57 11.74 6.70
C THR A 74 6.63 12.64 7.52
N MET A 75 5.35 12.60 7.14
CA MET A 75 4.27 13.23 7.87
C MET A 75 3.47 12.19 8.63
N PHE A 76 3.39 12.33 9.94
CA PHE A 76 2.63 11.45 10.83
C PHE A 76 1.25 12.06 11.13
N PRO A 77 0.15 11.27 11.07
CA PRO A 77 -1.16 11.72 11.55
C PRO A 77 -1.14 12.00 13.05
N ARG A 78 -1.95 12.95 13.52
CA ARG A 78 -2.00 13.35 14.93
C ARG A 78 -2.22 12.18 15.90
N ASN A 79 -3.06 11.24 15.51
CA ASN A 79 -3.46 10.12 16.35
C ASN A 79 -2.54 8.90 16.23
N VAL A 80 -1.52 8.91 15.37
CA VAL A 80 -0.70 7.71 15.16
C VAL A 80 0.02 7.28 16.44
N ALA A 81 0.03 5.98 16.71
CA ALA A 81 0.83 5.34 17.75
C ALA A 81 2.34 5.46 17.43
N SER A 82 3.19 5.10 18.39
CA SER A 82 4.64 5.23 18.24
C SER A 82 5.15 4.46 17.01
N PRO A 83 5.80 5.13 16.05
CA PRO A 83 6.34 4.47 14.88
C PRO A 83 7.68 3.80 15.19
N LEU A 84 8.04 2.83 14.34
CA LEU A 84 9.36 2.23 14.32
C LEU A 84 10.34 3.15 13.58
N PHE A 85 11.45 3.47 14.23
CA PHE A 85 12.64 4.05 13.62
C PHE A 85 13.67 2.94 13.38
N THR A 86 14.26 2.89 12.19
CA THR A 86 15.35 1.97 11.84
C THR A 86 16.39 2.68 11.01
N TRP A 87 17.62 2.19 11.08
CA TRP A 87 18.73 2.66 10.26
C TRP A 87 19.68 1.52 9.93
N ASP A 88 20.45 1.69 8.87
CA ASP A 88 21.54 0.78 8.52
C ASP A 88 22.86 1.43 8.93
N ASN A 89 23.72 0.66 9.61
CA ASN A 89 25.04 1.07 10.03
C ASN A 89 25.88 -0.16 10.41
N ASP A 90 27.06 -0.29 9.81
CA ASP A 90 27.87 -1.52 9.93
C ASP A 90 28.94 -1.46 11.03
N ASP A 91 29.16 -0.30 11.65
CA ASP A 91 30.40 -0.02 12.37
C ASP A 91 30.22 0.74 13.71
N SER A 92 29.09 0.59 14.40
CA SER A 92 28.90 1.21 15.72
C SER A 92 28.48 0.22 16.79
N ASP A 93 28.91 0.47 18.03
CA ASP A 93 28.58 -0.35 19.20
C ASP A 93 27.27 0.11 19.87
N SER A 94 26.89 1.39 19.68
CA SER A 94 25.63 1.96 20.16
C SER A 94 25.29 3.24 19.38
N TRP A 95 24.08 3.76 19.55
CA TRP A 95 23.64 4.98 18.87
C TRP A 95 22.97 5.97 19.82
N LEU A 96 23.08 7.26 19.52
CA LEU A 96 22.24 8.31 20.09
C LEU A 96 21.19 8.70 19.06
N VAL A 97 19.92 8.58 19.43
CA VAL A 97 18.80 9.11 18.66
C VAL A 97 18.40 10.45 19.27
N CYS A 98 18.51 11.50 18.47
CA CYS A 98 18.22 12.87 18.86
C CYS A 98 17.02 13.38 18.04
N VAL A 99 15.92 13.72 18.72
CA VAL A 99 14.78 14.43 18.14
C VAL A 99 14.85 15.89 18.54
N LEU A 100 15.03 16.75 17.54
CA LEU A 100 15.30 18.17 17.68
C LEU A 100 14.14 18.96 17.03
N PRO A 101 13.08 19.25 17.79
CA PRO A 101 11.98 20.08 17.30
C PRO A 101 12.40 21.56 17.21
N GLU A 102 11.73 22.35 16.37
CA GLU A 102 11.94 23.81 16.32
C GLU A 102 11.63 24.48 17.67
N SER A 103 10.60 23.99 18.37
CA SER A 103 10.17 24.46 19.67
C SER A 103 9.92 23.31 20.65
N GLY A 104 10.14 23.55 21.94
CA GLY A 104 10.04 22.51 22.97
C GLY A 104 11.40 21.90 23.34
N ALA A 105 11.36 20.91 24.23
CA ALA A 105 12.55 20.20 24.66
C ALA A 105 12.94 19.12 23.65
N PRO A 106 14.23 18.97 23.32
CA PRO A 106 14.70 17.84 22.52
C PRO A 106 14.54 16.53 23.28
N VAL A 107 14.46 15.43 22.53
CA VAL A 107 14.49 14.06 23.08
C VAL A 107 15.80 13.42 22.66
N VAL A 108 16.55 12.88 23.62
CA VAL A 108 17.80 12.15 23.35
C VAL A 108 17.77 10.80 24.05
N VAL A 109 17.94 9.74 23.28
CA VAL A 109 17.90 8.36 23.76
C VAL A 109 19.14 7.62 23.27
N ARG A 110 19.79 6.89 24.16
CA ARG A 110 20.85 5.94 23.77
C ARG A 110 20.25 4.56 23.55
N VAL A 111 20.61 3.94 22.43
CA VAL A 111 20.13 2.62 22.01
C VAL A 111 21.32 1.72 21.64
N GLY A 112 21.16 0.41 21.87
CA GLY A 112 22.17 -0.62 21.56
C GLY A 112 21.88 -1.41 20.29
N GLU A 113 20.82 -1.08 19.56
CA GLU A 113 20.40 -1.73 18.32
C GLU A 113 20.12 -0.65 17.27
N THR A 114 20.12 -1.02 16.00
CA THR A 114 19.79 -0.13 14.88
C THR A 114 18.29 0.14 14.70
N ARG A 115 17.56 0.14 15.82
CA ARG A 115 16.12 0.38 15.87
C ARG A 115 15.70 1.07 17.15
N TRP A 116 14.62 1.84 17.07
CA TRP A 116 14.01 2.51 18.21
C TRP A 116 12.51 2.68 18.01
N VAL A 117 11.73 2.37 19.05
CA VAL A 117 10.32 2.74 19.13
C VAL A 117 10.18 3.67 20.33
N PRO A 118 9.76 4.94 20.14
CA PRO A 118 9.57 5.86 21.27
C PRO A 118 8.49 5.31 22.22
N GLY A 119 8.70 5.45 23.53
CA GLY A 119 7.64 5.21 24.50
C GLY A 119 6.44 6.13 24.25
N ALA A 120 5.23 5.71 24.61
CA ALA A 120 4.00 6.45 24.29
C ALA A 120 4.03 7.90 24.78
N GLU A 121 4.49 8.15 26.01
CA GLU A 121 4.61 9.51 26.56
C GLU A 121 5.62 10.35 25.79
N THR A 122 6.78 9.79 25.46
CA THR A 122 7.80 10.44 24.63
C THR A 122 7.24 10.77 23.24
N TRP A 123 6.48 9.85 22.64
CA TRP A 123 5.89 10.05 21.32
C TRP A 123 4.84 11.15 21.30
N GLU A 124 3.96 11.22 22.31
CA GLU A 124 3.02 12.33 22.45
C GLU A 124 3.75 13.68 22.59
N GLY A 125 4.87 13.72 23.33
CA GLY A 125 5.74 14.88 23.41
C GLY A 125 6.34 15.29 22.06
N ILE A 126 6.86 14.32 21.30
CA ILE A 126 7.40 14.55 19.94
C ILE A 126 6.31 15.05 19.00
N LYS A 127 5.12 14.43 19.02
CA LYS A 127 3.98 14.84 18.20
C LYS A 127 3.53 16.26 18.51
N ALA A 128 3.45 16.62 19.79
CA ALA A 128 3.11 17.97 20.20
C ALA A 128 4.17 19.02 19.77
N ALA A 129 5.45 18.67 19.85
CA ALA A 129 6.55 19.55 19.49
C ALA A 129 6.80 19.66 17.96
N SER A 130 6.26 18.72 17.18
CA SER A 130 6.35 18.68 15.71
C SER A 130 5.01 18.93 15.01
N LEU A 131 4.03 19.50 15.73
CA LEU A 131 2.70 19.77 15.18
C LEU A 131 2.77 20.89 14.13
N ASP A 132 2.55 20.52 12.87
CA ASP A 132 2.64 21.39 11.68
C ASP A 132 3.99 22.13 11.54
N THR A 133 5.01 21.72 12.28
CA THR A 133 6.38 22.25 12.25
C THR A 133 7.39 21.10 12.21
N PRO A 134 8.46 21.18 11.41
CA PRO A 134 9.46 20.11 11.35
C PRO A 134 10.14 19.82 12.70
N ALA A 135 10.43 18.54 12.92
CA ALA A 135 11.41 18.07 13.88
C ALA A 135 12.50 17.29 13.14
N ARG A 136 13.76 17.67 13.40
CA ARG A 136 14.92 16.98 12.86
C ARG A 136 15.20 15.73 13.70
N ILE A 137 15.44 14.61 13.04
CA ILE A 137 15.88 13.36 13.66
C ILE A 137 17.32 13.14 13.25
N VAL A 138 18.23 13.12 14.22
CA VAL A 138 19.66 12.87 14.01
C VAL A 138 20.02 11.59 14.75
N ILE A 139 20.65 10.66 14.04
CA ILE A 139 21.16 9.42 14.62
C ILE A 139 22.68 9.43 14.52
N LEU A 140 23.33 9.40 15.67
CA LEU A 140 24.79 9.35 15.80
C LEU A 140 25.20 7.92 16.16
N GLY A 141 26.05 7.29 15.33
CA GLY A 141 26.70 6.04 15.68
C GLY A 141 27.93 6.28 16.53
N LEU A 142 28.03 5.57 17.66
CA LEU A 142 29.11 5.67 18.64
C LEU A 142 30.00 4.43 18.59
N ASN A 143 31.31 4.64 18.62
CA ASN A 143 32.29 3.57 18.77
C ASN A 143 32.44 3.11 20.24
N SER A 144 33.31 2.12 20.47
CA SER A 144 33.57 1.54 21.81
C SER A 144 34.10 2.54 22.84
N GLN A 145 34.63 3.68 22.41
CA GLN A 145 35.08 4.77 23.28
C GLN A 145 33.97 5.78 23.59
N GLY A 146 32.77 5.60 23.01
CA GLY A 146 31.64 6.51 23.12
C GLY A 146 31.73 7.74 22.22
N LEU A 147 32.68 7.78 21.29
CA LEU A 147 32.85 8.88 20.34
C LEU A 147 31.97 8.65 19.11
N ALA A 148 31.30 9.70 18.64
CA ALA A 148 30.52 9.64 17.42
C ALA A 148 31.43 9.60 16.19
N HIS A 149 31.04 8.78 15.21
CA HIS A 149 31.85 8.59 14.00
C HIS A 149 31.03 8.31 12.73
N SER A 150 29.72 8.11 12.87
CA SER A 150 28.76 8.04 11.77
C SER A 150 27.49 8.81 12.11
N VAL A 151 26.80 9.32 11.09
CA VAL A 151 25.58 10.12 11.27
C VAL A 151 24.59 9.95 10.13
N GLY A 152 23.31 9.95 10.48
CA GLY A 152 22.20 10.06 9.54
C GLY A 152 21.17 11.05 10.04
N GLU A 153 20.52 11.74 9.12
CA GLU A 153 19.57 12.80 9.43
C GLU A 153 18.34 12.71 8.52
N ILE A 154 17.16 12.95 9.11
CA ILE A 154 15.89 13.15 8.42
C ILE A 154 15.07 14.23 9.11
N GLU A 155 14.01 14.69 8.46
CA GLU A 155 12.95 15.51 9.05
C GLU A 155 11.63 14.76 9.11
N ILE A 156 10.86 14.99 10.16
CA ILE A 156 9.48 14.53 10.30
C ILE A 156 8.57 15.70 10.69
N VAL A 157 7.27 15.58 10.40
CA VAL A 157 6.23 16.51 10.84
C VAL A 157 5.05 15.71 11.39
N THR A 158 4.37 16.23 12.41
CA THR A 158 3.06 15.72 12.84
C THR A 158 1.98 16.61 12.26
N SER A 159 1.07 16.04 11.47
CA SER A 159 -0.10 16.74 10.96
C SER A 159 -1.12 16.98 12.07
N ALA A 160 -1.82 18.11 12.04
CA ALA A 160 -3.01 18.32 12.88
C ALA A 160 -4.17 17.36 12.55
N GLU A 161 -4.19 16.81 11.33
CA GLU A 161 -5.21 15.87 10.87
C GLU A 161 -4.99 14.46 11.42
N GLN A 162 -6.09 13.75 11.64
CA GLN A 162 -6.09 12.38 12.15
C GLN A 162 -6.60 11.40 11.09
N VAL A 163 -6.15 10.15 11.16
CA VAL A 163 -6.78 9.06 10.42
C VAL A 163 -8.03 8.64 11.21
N ALA A 164 -9.20 8.86 10.62
CA ALA A 164 -10.48 8.69 11.32
C ALA A 164 -10.97 7.24 11.42
N TRP A 165 -10.48 6.35 10.56
CA TRP A 165 -10.99 4.99 10.42
C TRP A 165 -9.85 3.96 10.42
N PRO A 166 -10.08 2.74 10.92
CA PRO A 166 -9.11 1.66 10.79
C PRO A 166 -8.91 1.30 9.31
N ILE A 167 -7.71 0.80 9.00
CA ILE A 167 -7.30 0.39 7.67
C ILE A 167 -7.44 -1.11 7.56
N MET A 168 -8.15 -1.59 6.53
CA MET A 168 -8.21 -2.99 6.18
C MET A 168 -7.32 -3.27 4.98
N TRP A 169 -6.40 -4.23 5.11
CA TRP A 169 -5.54 -4.68 4.01
C TRP A 169 -5.50 -6.19 3.93
N GLN A 170 -5.07 -6.67 2.77
CA GLN A 170 -4.84 -8.08 2.49
C GLN A 170 -3.33 -8.33 2.50
N GLU A 171 -2.93 -9.43 3.14
CA GLU A 171 -1.58 -9.99 3.07
C GLU A 171 -1.64 -11.23 2.18
N MET A 172 -0.94 -11.17 1.05
CA MET A 172 -0.86 -12.24 0.06
C MET A 172 0.61 -12.65 -0.13
N PRO A 173 0.96 -13.94 -0.10
CA PRO A 173 2.30 -14.38 -0.43
C PRO A 173 2.62 -14.20 -1.92
N LEU A 174 3.88 -13.87 -2.18
CA LEU A 174 4.41 -13.65 -3.53
C LEU A 174 5.25 -14.87 -3.98
N PRO A 175 5.38 -15.14 -5.29
CA PRO A 175 4.72 -14.43 -6.41
C PRO A 175 3.21 -14.71 -6.49
N PHE A 176 2.47 -13.90 -7.26
CA PHE A 176 1.02 -14.05 -7.42
C PHE A 176 0.56 -15.47 -7.80
N THR A 177 1.35 -16.20 -8.59
CA THR A 177 1.05 -17.59 -8.96
C THR A 177 0.95 -18.50 -7.75
N PHE A 178 1.85 -18.36 -6.78
CA PHE A 178 1.79 -19.09 -5.52
C PHE A 178 0.55 -18.68 -4.74
N GLY A 179 0.30 -17.37 -4.59
CA GLY A 179 -0.88 -16.90 -3.86
C GLY A 179 -2.19 -17.43 -4.44
N ARG A 180 -2.32 -17.43 -5.77
CA ARG A 180 -3.49 -17.97 -6.48
C ARG A 180 -3.70 -19.47 -6.27
N GLU A 181 -2.63 -20.24 -6.09
CA GLU A 181 -2.69 -21.69 -5.83
C GLU A 181 -2.92 -22.00 -4.34
N HIS A 182 -2.72 -21.01 -3.47
CA HIS A 182 -2.79 -21.12 -2.01
C HIS A 182 -3.66 -20.03 -1.36
N PRO A 183 -4.95 -19.88 -1.72
CA PRO A 183 -5.82 -18.85 -1.16
C PRO A 183 -5.98 -18.94 0.37
N GLU A 184 -5.77 -20.13 0.96
CA GLU A 184 -5.81 -20.35 2.41
C GLU A 184 -4.73 -19.58 3.18
N SER A 185 -3.66 -19.19 2.48
CA SER A 185 -2.54 -18.44 3.04
C SER A 185 -2.82 -16.94 3.17
N PHE A 186 -3.94 -16.46 2.61
CA PHE A 186 -4.27 -15.05 2.59
C PHE A 186 -4.85 -14.65 3.95
N THR A 187 -4.46 -13.48 4.44
CA THR A 187 -5.06 -12.92 5.65
C THR A 187 -5.48 -11.50 5.41
N TRP A 188 -6.64 -11.13 5.94
CA TRP A 188 -7.04 -9.72 5.98
C TRP A 188 -6.86 -9.21 7.38
N ARG A 189 -6.18 -8.08 7.46
CA ARG A 189 -5.90 -7.37 8.70
C ARG A 189 -6.76 -6.13 8.78
N LEU A 190 -7.15 -5.78 9.99
CA LEU A 190 -7.78 -4.52 10.33
C LEU A 190 -6.97 -3.86 11.45
N GLY A 191 -6.36 -2.71 11.16
CA GLY A 191 -5.52 -1.97 12.09
C GLY A 191 -6.00 -0.54 12.27
N ASP A 192 -6.08 -0.08 13.52
CA ASP A 192 -6.21 1.34 13.85
C ASP A 192 -4.81 1.92 14.02
N VAL A 193 -4.48 2.98 13.28
CA VAL A 193 -3.16 3.61 13.35
C VAL A 193 -2.86 4.22 14.73
N ALA A 194 -3.89 4.48 15.54
CA ALA A 194 -3.77 4.96 16.91
C ALA A 194 -3.53 3.83 17.94
N SER A 195 -3.67 2.57 17.53
CA SER A 195 -3.52 1.42 18.41
C SER A 195 -2.05 1.03 18.59
N TYR A 196 -1.69 0.68 19.81
CA TYR A 196 -0.42 0.00 20.13
C TYR A 196 -0.54 -1.53 20.04
N ASP A 197 -1.76 -2.05 19.96
CA ASP A 197 -2.01 -3.48 19.77
C ASP A 197 -1.79 -3.89 18.31
N GLU A 198 -1.44 -5.16 18.09
CA GLU A 198 -1.30 -5.73 16.76
C GLU A 198 -2.61 -5.64 15.96
N PRO A 199 -2.53 -5.40 14.63
CA PRO A 199 -3.69 -5.45 13.75
C PRO A 199 -4.42 -6.78 13.84
N ARG A 200 -5.75 -6.71 13.97
CA ARG A 200 -6.58 -7.91 14.12
C ARG A 200 -6.69 -8.63 12.78
N THR A 201 -6.57 -9.95 12.78
CA THR A 201 -6.99 -10.75 11.63
C THR A 201 -8.51 -10.82 11.61
N VAL A 202 -9.13 -10.34 10.53
CA VAL A 202 -10.59 -10.29 10.36
C VAL A 202 -11.13 -11.29 9.35
N LEU A 203 -10.26 -11.84 8.50
CA LEU A 203 -10.57 -12.92 7.56
C LEU A 203 -9.31 -13.77 7.33
N THR A 204 -9.46 -15.09 7.30
CA THR A 204 -8.37 -16.07 7.12
C THR A 204 -8.94 -17.38 6.56
N ASP A 205 -8.07 -18.29 6.12
CA ASP A 205 -8.43 -19.67 5.73
C ASP A 205 -9.52 -19.72 4.65
N GLN A 206 -9.35 -18.87 3.63
CA GLN A 206 -10.30 -18.78 2.53
C GLN A 206 -10.09 -19.96 1.59
N GLU A 207 -11.16 -20.72 1.34
CA GLU A 207 -11.15 -21.79 0.32
C GLU A 207 -11.16 -21.24 -1.12
N VAL A 208 -11.49 -19.95 -1.25
CA VAL A 208 -11.66 -19.26 -2.52
C VAL A 208 -10.83 -17.99 -2.55
N CYS A 209 -10.39 -17.60 -3.74
CA CYS A 209 -9.68 -16.33 -3.92
C CYS A 209 -10.65 -15.18 -3.61
N GLY A 210 -10.40 -14.46 -2.51
CA GLY A 210 -10.91 -13.12 -2.30
C GLY A 210 -9.83 -12.12 -2.69
N MET A 211 -10.15 -11.16 -3.55
CA MET A 211 -9.14 -10.19 -4.02
C MET A 211 -9.43 -8.80 -3.47
N CYS A 212 -10.28 -8.06 -4.18
CA CYS A 212 -10.51 -6.65 -3.96
C CYS A 212 -11.64 -6.46 -2.96
N HIS A 213 -11.46 -5.56 -2.00
CA HIS A 213 -12.49 -5.14 -1.06
C HIS A 213 -12.79 -3.65 -1.16
N SER A 214 -13.99 -3.27 -0.76
CA SER A 214 -14.45 -1.88 -0.75
C SER A 214 -15.35 -1.64 0.46
N PHE A 215 -15.31 -0.42 0.98
CA PHE A 215 -16.26 0.08 1.96
C PHE A 215 -17.02 1.28 1.38
N SER A 216 -18.24 1.51 1.83
CA SER A 216 -18.89 2.81 1.63
C SER A 216 -18.21 3.87 2.49
N LEU A 217 -18.22 5.13 2.05
CA LEU A 217 -17.55 6.23 2.75
C LEU A 217 -18.15 6.48 4.15
N ASN A 218 -19.45 6.22 4.31
CA ASN A 218 -20.12 6.30 5.61
C ASN A 218 -19.85 5.10 6.53
N GLY A 219 -19.08 4.10 6.08
CA GLY A 219 -18.74 2.90 6.85
C GLY A 219 -19.88 1.91 7.05
N GLU A 220 -21.03 2.10 6.38
CA GLU A 220 -22.21 1.25 6.57
C GLU A 220 -22.17 -0.06 5.78
N ALA A 221 -21.40 -0.12 4.68
CA ALA A 221 -21.32 -1.30 3.82
C ALA A 221 -19.88 -1.75 3.56
N PHE A 222 -19.72 -3.06 3.49
CA PHE A 222 -18.51 -3.77 3.13
C PHE A 222 -18.79 -4.67 1.93
N GLY A 223 -17.83 -4.76 1.02
CA GLY A 223 -17.90 -5.70 -0.08
C GLY A 223 -16.54 -6.26 -0.48
N LEU A 224 -16.59 -7.41 -1.13
CA LEU A 224 -15.43 -8.24 -1.46
C LEU A 224 -15.71 -9.00 -2.76
N ASP A 225 -14.80 -8.90 -3.72
CA ASP A 225 -14.78 -9.73 -4.93
C ASP A 225 -14.34 -11.16 -4.56
N LEU A 226 -15.11 -12.16 -5.02
CA LEU A 226 -14.91 -13.58 -4.68
C LEU A 226 -15.02 -14.48 -5.91
N ASP A 227 -14.28 -15.59 -5.93
CA ASP A 227 -14.47 -16.70 -6.88
C ASP A 227 -15.24 -17.85 -6.21
N VAL A 228 -16.57 -17.87 -6.33
CA VAL A 228 -17.42 -18.84 -5.60
C VAL A 228 -18.09 -19.80 -6.56
N ASP A 229 -17.97 -21.11 -6.31
CA ASP A 229 -18.60 -22.18 -7.11
C ASP A 229 -18.26 -22.10 -8.62
N GLY A 230 -17.09 -21.54 -8.96
CA GLY A 230 -16.63 -21.32 -10.35
C GLY A 230 -17.17 -20.05 -11.01
N ASP A 231 -17.97 -19.25 -10.29
CA ASP A 231 -18.36 -17.91 -10.70
C ASP A 231 -17.34 -16.87 -10.20
N LYS A 232 -16.58 -16.34 -11.16
CA LYS A 232 -15.58 -15.30 -10.92
C LYS A 232 -16.15 -13.89 -10.88
N GLY A 233 -17.45 -13.74 -11.13
CA GLY A 233 -18.19 -12.49 -11.05
C GLY A 233 -18.89 -12.29 -9.71
N ALA A 234 -18.71 -13.19 -8.75
CA ALA A 234 -19.38 -13.10 -7.47
C ALA A 234 -18.84 -11.91 -6.64
N PHE A 235 -19.75 -11.09 -6.16
CA PHE A 235 -19.47 -9.95 -5.29
C PHE A 235 -20.28 -10.07 -4.01
N LEU A 236 -19.56 -10.06 -2.89
CA LEU A 236 -20.13 -9.95 -1.56
C LEU A 236 -20.49 -8.50 -1.29
N LEU A 237 -21.72 -8.26 -0.84
CA LEU A 237 -22.16 -6.97 -0.32
C LEU A 237 -22.92 -7.18 0.98
N SER A 238 -22.43 -6.60 2.06
CA SER A 238 -23.08 -6.70 3.36
C SER A 238 -22.98 -5.39 4.14
N ARG A 239 -23.88 -5.24 5.11
CA ARG A 239 -23.84 -4.14 6.07
C ARG A 239 -22.76 -4.41 7.11
N VAL A 240 -22.02 -3.37 7.50
CA VAL A 240 -21.04 -3.47 8.59
C VAL A 240 -21.79 -3.50 9.93
N GLU A 241 -21.59 -4.57 10.69
CA GLU A 241 -22.23 -4.82 11.99
C GLU A 241 -21.22 -5.45 12.97
N ASP A 242 -21.56 -5.46 14.27
CA ASP A 242 -20.75 -6.15 15.29
C ASP A 242 -20.92 -7.67 15.14
N GLY A 243 -19.90 -8.33 14.60
CA GLY A 243 -19.94 -9.74 14.21
C GLY A 243 -20.66 -9.94 12.87
N LEU A 244 -19.87 -9.95 11.78
CA LEU A 244 -20.39 -10.06 10.42
C LEU A 244 -20.43 -11.53 9.97
N ASN A 245 -21.64 -12.08 9.81
CA ASN A 245 -21.84 -13.42 9.23
C ASN A 245 -22.05 -13.30 7.72
N LEU A 246 -21.05 -13.70 6.94
CA LEU A 246 -21.09 -13.68 5.48
C LEU A 246 -21.65 -15.00 4.96
N THR A 247 -22.80 -14.95 4.28
CA THR A 247 -23.47 -16.12 3.70
C THR A 247 -23.70 -15.90 2.21
N ARG A 248 -24.17 -16.95 1.51
CA ARG A 248 -24.56 -16.84 0.09
C ARG A 248 -25.67 -15.80 -0.15
N ASP A 249 -26.46 -15.46 0.86
CA ASP A 249 -27.50 -14.43 0.73
C ASP A 249 -26.93 -13.01 0.59
N ASN A 250 -25.64 -12.84 0.91
CA ASN A 250 -24.91 -11.59 0.72
C ASN A 250 -24.23 -11.47 -0.65
N LEU A 251 -24.36 -12.49 -1.52
CA LEU A 251 -23.71 -12.51 -2.83
C LEU A 251 -24.68 -12.07 -3.93
N PHE A 252 -24.16 -11.31 -4.88
CA PHE A 252 -24.71 -11.22 -6.23
C PHE A 252 -23.61 -11.52 -7.25
N SER A 253 -23.98 -11.87 -8.48
CA SER A 253 -23.00 -12.06 -9.55
C SER A 253 -23.08 -10.95 -10.59
N TRP A 254 -21.94 -10.40 -10.98
CA TRP A 254 -21.84 -9.56 -12.16
C TRP A 254 -22.18 -10.33 -13.44
N THR A 255 -22.00 -11.65 -13.47
CA THR A 255 -22.40 -12.52 -14.59
C THR A 255 -23.92 -12.52 -14.81
N ASP A 256 -24.72 -12.24 -13.78
CA ASP A 256 -26.18 -12.12 -13.90
C ASP A 256 -26.60 -10.83 -14.64
N PHE A 257 -25.66 -9.94 -14.96
CA PHE A 257 -25.93 -8.73 -15.74
C PHE A 257 -26.61 -9.08 -17.07
N GLN A 258 -27.83 -8.59 -17.26
CA GLN A 258 -28.70 -8.88 -18.42
C GLN A 258 -29.10 -10.36 -18.62
N ASN A 259 -28.63 -11.29 -17.79
CA ASN A 259 -28.92 -12.73 -17.90
C ASN A 259 -28.70 -13.31 -19.31
N ASP A 260 -27.71 -12.80 -20.05
CA ASP A 260 -27.42 -13.22 -21.42
C ASP A 260 -26.35 -14.32 -21.52
N GLY A 261 -25.89 -14.82 -20.37
CA GLY A 261 -24.91 -15.91 -20.25
C GLY A 261 -23.46 -15.50 -20.50
N GLN A 262 -23.17 -14.20 -20.63
CA GLN A 262 -21.79 -13.72 -20.73
C GLN A 262 -21.15 -13.61 -19.34
N VAL A 263 -20.06 -14.35 -19.14
CA VAL A 263 -19.26 -14.28 -17.92
C VAL A 263 -18.54 -12.94 -17.83
N THR A 264 -18.59 -12.32 -16.65
CA THR A 264 -17.83 -11.12 -16.31
C THR A 264 -17.39 -11.19 -14.85
N LEU A 265 -16.18 -10.74 -14.59
CA LEU A 265 -15.52 -10.65 -13.29
C LEU A 265 -16.07 -9.50 -12.46
N GLY A 266 -16.47 -8.38 -13.10
CA GLY A 266 -16.82 -7.17 -12.36
C GLY A 266 -15.60 -6.47 -11.76
N LEU A 267 -14.59 -6.20 -12.58
CA LEU A 267 -13.29 -5.73 -12.07
C LEU A 267 -13.39 -4.41 -11.31
N PHE A 268 -12.66 -4.38 -10.19
CA PHE A 268 -12.39 -3.20 -9.38
C PHE A 268 -13.67 -2.55 -8.83
N ALA A 269 -14.63 -3.37 -8.41
CA ALA A 269 -15.88 -2.89 -7.88
C ALA A 269 -15.67 -1.90 -6.72
N ARG A 270 -16.50 -0.86 -6.66
CA ARG A 270 -16.48 0.18 -5.63
C ARG A 270 -17.90 0.53 -5.19
N ILE A 271 -18.11 0.50 -3.88
CA ILE A 271 -19.37 0.88 -3.24
C ILE A 271 -19.46 2.41 -3.21
N SER A 272 -20.66 2.94 -3.48
CA SER A 272 -20.93 4.38 -3.41
C SER A 272 -20.78 4.92 -1.98
N PRO A 273 -20.57 6.23 -1.80
CA PRO A 273 -20.37 6.83 -0.47
C PRO A 273 -21.49 6.52 0.53
N ASP A 274 -22.72 6.39 0.03
CA ASP A 274 -23.96 6.15 0.76
C ASP A 274 -24.43 4.69 0.76
N ALA A 275 -23.62 3.76 0.23
CA ALA A 275 -23.92 2.33 0.10
C ALA A 275 -25.13 1.96 -0.81
N GLY A 276 -25.73 2.92 -1.53
CA GLY A 276 -26.86 2.67 -2.41
C GLY A 276 -26.50 1.93 -3.71
N TYR A 277 -25.22 1.99 -4.11
CA TYR A 277 -24.76 1.47 -5.39
C TYR A 277 -23.39 0.80 -5.28
N VAL A 278 -23.12 -0.13 -6.19
CA VAL A 278 -21.78 -0.66 -6.45
C VAL A 278 -21.49 -0.44 -7.94
N ALA A 279 -20.38 0.20 -8.28
CA ALA A 279 -19.96 0.38 -9.67
C ALA A 279 -18.75 -0.50 -9.96
N ALA A 280 -18.72 -1.12 -11.13
CA ALA A 280 -17.62 -1.99 -11.56
C ALA A 280 -17.39 -1.90 -13.06
N THR A 281 -16.24 -2.41 -13.48
CA THR A 281 -15.97 -2.70 -14.89
C THR A 281 -16.59 -4.05 -15.24
N ILE A 282 -17.49 -4.10 -16.20
CA ILE A 282 -18.13 -5.33 -16.66
C ILE A 282 -17.87 -5.58 -18.15
N ARG A 283 -18.20 -6.79 -18.62
CA ARG A 283 -17.99 -7.23 -20.01
C ARG A 283 -16.55 -7.10 -20.46
N GLU A 284 -15.65 -7.13 -19.49
CA GLU A 284 -14.24 -7.05 -19.72
C GLU A 284 -13.69 -8.32 -20.34
N LYS A 285 -12.56 -8.13 -21.00
CA LYS A 285 -11.62 -9.19 -21.28
C LYS A 285 -10.26 -8.62 -21.00
N SER A 286 -9.48 -9.32 -20.18
CA SER A 286 -8.20 -8.82 -19.71
C SER A 286 -7.04 -9.62 -20.27
N MET A 287 -5.89 -8.96 -20.34
CA MET A 287 -4.61 -9.64 -20.46
C MET A 287 -4.08 -9.78 -19.05
N LEU A 288 -3.70 -11.00 -18.69
CA LEU A 288 -3.01 -11.33 -17.46
C LEU A 288 -1.83 -12.24 -17.83
N VAL A 289 -0.62 -11.72 -17.69
CA VAL A 289 0.59 -12.53 -17.83
C VAL A 289 1.23 -12.65 -16.46
N THR A 290 1.49 -13.87 -16.01
CA THR A 290 2.08 -14.11 -14.69
C THR A 290 3.56 -14.46 -14.82
N PHE A 291 4.38 -13.95 -13.91
CA PHE A 291 5.81 -14.19 -13.83
C PHE A 291 6.18 -14.92 -12.54
N ASP A 292 7.27 -15.69 -12.59
CA ASP A 292 7.95 -16.23 -11.40
C ASP A 292 8.96 -15.22 -10.85
N ASP A 293 8.53 -13.96 -10.75
CA ASP A 293 9.26 -12.85 -10.14
C ASP A 293 8.43 -12.34 -8.95
N PRO A 294 8.92 -12.41 -7.71
CA PRO A 294 8.14 -11.97 -6.56
C PRO A 294 7.86 -10.46 -6.57
N MET A 295 8.66 -9.64 -7.24
CA MET A 295 8.48 -8.19 -7.31
C MET A 295 7.44 -7.82 -8.35
N TYR A 296 7.61 -8.30 -9.59
CA TYR A 296 6.72 -8.00 -10.72
C TYR A 296 6.01 -9.26 -11.21
N SER A 297 5.21 -9.86 -10.32
CA SER A 297 4.61 -11.18 -10.58
C SER A 297 3.46 -11.21 -11.58
N GLU A 298 2.97 -10.04 -12.03
CA GLU A 298 1.86 -9.94 -12.98
C GLU A 298 2.01 -8.74 -13.94
N PHE A 299 1.55 -8.92 -15.17
CA PHE A 299 1.28 -7.87 -16.14
C PHE A 299 -0.20 -7.91 -16.51
N PHE A 300 -0.94 -6.86 -16.19
CA PHE A 300 -2.39 -6.89 -16.28
C PHE A 300 -2.98 -5.59 -16.83
N PHE A 301 -3.92 -5.72 -17.78
CA PHE A 301 -4.88 -4.67 -18.08
C PHE A 301 -6.12 -5.22 -18.80
N PRO A 302 -7.30 -4.59 -18.63
CA PRO A 302 -8.46 -4.87 -19.48
C PRO A 302 -8.20 -4.37 -20.91
N MET A 303 -8.54 -5.19 -21.90
CA MET A 303 -8.55 -4.85 -23.33
C MET A 303 -9.95 -4.54 -23.86
N ARG A 304 -10.97 -4.88 -23.08
CA ARG A 304 -12.37 -4.44 -23.18
C ARG A 304 -12.90 -4.23 -21.78
N GLY A 305 -13.98 -3.48 -21.64
CA GLY A 305 -14.68 -3.30 -20.38
C GLY A 305 -15.45 -2.00 -20.39
N VAL A 306 -16.66 -2.03 -19.87
CA VAL A 306 -17.54 -0.86 -19.75
C VAL A 306 -17.97 -0.71 -18.31
N LEU A 307 -18.43 0.47 -17.90
CA LEU A 307 -18.94 0.66 -16.55
C LEU A 307 -20.41 0.28 -16.45
N ALA A 308 -20.72 -0.45 -15.39
CA ALA A 308 -22.06 -0.70 -14.92
C ALA A 308 -22.15 -0.46 -13.42
N PHE A 309 -23.39 -0.42 -12.93
CA PHE A 309 -23.65 -0.37 -11.51
C PHE A 309 -24.76 -1.34 -11.11
N PHE A 310 -24.63 -1.87 -9.91
CA PHE A 310 -25.65 -2.58 -9.16
C PHE A 310 -26.27 -1.60 -8.15
N ARG A 311 -27.61 -1.54 -8.13
CA ARG A 311 -28.39 -0.77 -7.16
C ARG A 311 -28.92 -1.71 -6.09
N SER A 312 -28.50 -1.50 -4.84
CA SER A 312 -28.64 -2.47 -3.75
C SER A 312 -30.07 -2.66 -3.25
N ASP A 313 -30.86 -1.60 -3.14
CA ASP A 313 -32.26 -1.64 -2.67
C ASP A 313 -33.24 -2.33 -3.64
N LEU A 314 -32.91 -2.31 -4.94
CA LEU A 314 -33.73 -2.90 -6.00
C LEU A 314 -33.14 -4.19 -6.58
N SER A 315 -31.97 -4.61 -6.10
CA SER A 315 -31.18 -5.72 -6.65
C SER A 315 -31.11 -5.68 -8.18
N ARG A 316 -30.76 -4.51 -8.74
CA ARG A 316 -30.84 -4.25 -10.17
C ARG A 316 -29.52 -3.76 -10.74
N PHE A 317 -29.14 -4.36 -11.86
CA PHE A 317 -28.02 -3.93 -12.67
C PHE A 317 -28.43 -2.93 -13.76
N SER A 318 -27.53 -2.02 -14.11
CA SER A 318 -27.67 -1.14 -15.26
C SER A 318 -26.29 -0.75 -15.79
N TYR A 319 -26.16 -0.57 -17.10
CA TYR A 319 -25.01 0.15 -17.65
C TYR A 319 -24.99 1.57 -17.09
N LEU A 320 -23.81 2.18 -17.03
CA LEU A 320 -23.67 3.60 -16.76
C LEU A 320 -23.62 4.36 -18.11
N PRO A 321 -24.71 5.01 -18.54
CA PRO A 321 -24.76 5.64 -19.86
C PRO A 321 -23.67 6.71 -20.01
N GLY A 322 -22.91 6.63 -21.09
CA GLY A 322 -21.74 7.48 -21.37
C GLY A 322 -20.40 6.90 -20.94
N ALA A 323 -20.42 5.77 -20.23
CA ALA A 323 -19.26 4.92 -19.96
C ALA A 323 -19.51 3.46 -20.37
N ASP A 324 -20.41 3.27 -21.36
CA ASP A 324 -20.89 1.99 -21.89
C ASP A 324 -20.58 1.78 -23.38
N ASP A 325 -19.69 2.58 -23.95
CA ASP A 325 -19.24 2.45 -25.34
C ASP A 325 -18.14 1.40 -25.49
N ALA A 326 -18.46 0.30 -26.19
CA ALA A 326 -17.55 -0.80 -26.44
C ALA A 326 -16.35 -0.47 -27.36
N ALA A 327 -16.32 0.71 -27.99
CA ALA A 327 -15.12 1.22 -28.68
C ALA A 327 -14.02 1.64 -27.70
N TYR A 328 -14.34 1.78 -26.42
CA TYR A 328 -13.43 2.15 -25.36
C TYR A 328 -13.38 1.09 -24.26
N ILE A 329 -12.27 1.13 -23.54
CA ILE A 329 -12.02 0.37 -22.33
C ILE A 329 -12.24 1.35 -21.19
N HIS A 330 -13.11 1.03 -20.25
CA HIS A 330 -13.35 1.78 -19.03
C HIS A 330 -12.97 0.90 -17.84
N ALA A 331 -12.14 1.38 -16.93
CA ALA A 331 -11.59 0.56 -15.86
C ALA A 331 -11.40 1.30 -14.54
N GLY A 332 -11.61 0.58 -13.43
CA GLY A 332 -11.28 1.04 -12.09
C GLY A 332 -12.06 2.27 -11.63
N PRO A 333 -13.40 2.22 -11.61
CA PRO A 333 -14.22 3.36 -11.18
C PRO A 333 -13.90 3.78 -9.74
N GLY A 334 -13.99 5.07 -9.46
CA GLY A 334 -13.83 5.66 -8.14
C GLY A 334 -14.87 6.76 -7.93
N TRP A 335 -15.69 6.62 -6.89
CA TRP A 335 -16.74 7.58 -6.55
C TRP A 335 -16.17 8.87 -5.98
N SER A 336 -16.75 10.02 -6.36
CA SER A 336 -16.56 11.26 -5.62
C SER A 336 -17.19 11.13 -4.22
N PRO A 337 -16.67 11.82 -3.19
CA PRO A 337 -17.20 11.69 -1.82
C PRO A 337 -18.67 12.10 -1.69
N ASP A 338 -19.14 12.98 -2.57
CA ASP A 338 -20.54 13.43 -2.63
C ASP A 338 -21.44 12.53 -3.51
N GLY A 339 -20.89 11.45 -4.08
CA GLY A 339 -21.62 10.48 -4.89
C GLY A 339 -22.09 10.99 -6.27
N LYS A 340 -21.74 12.23 -6.64
CA LYS A 340 -22.23 12.84 -7.89
C LYS A 340 -21.45 12.43 -9.13
N TYR A 341 -20.21 12.00 -8.97
CA TYR A 341 -19.32 11.68 -10.08
C TYR A 341 -18.61 10.35 -9.86
N LEU A 342 -18.22 9.72 -10.97
CA LEU A 342 -17.19 8.69 -10.97
C LEU A 342 -16.00 9.17 -11.79
N ALA A 343 -14.79 8.96 -11.28
CA ALA A 343 -13.56 8.99 -12.07
C ALA A 343 -13.18 7.55 -12.45
N PHE A 344 -12.61 7.35 -13.63
CA PHE A 344 -12.18 6.03 -14.10
C PHE A 344 -11.07 6.17 -15.16
N SER A 345 -10.36 5.07 -15.41
CA SER A 345 -9.33 4.99 -16.44
C SER A 345 -9.97 4.63 -17.77
N ARG A 346 -9.59 5.29 -18.86
CA ARG A 346 -10.14 5.07 -20.21
C ARG A 346 -9.04 4.92 -21.24
N ALA A 347 -9.20 3.97 -22.16
CA ALA A 347 -8.36 3.83 -23.35
C ALA A 347 -9.23 3.44 -24.57
N PRO A 348 -8.82 3.71 -25.81
CA PRO A 348 -9.46 3.09 -26.97
C PRO A 348 -9.21 1.58 -26.99
N VAL A 349 -10.16 0.80 -27.51
CA VAL A 349 -9.94 -0.63 -27.75
C VAL A 349 -8.93 -0.80 -28.90
N THR A 350 -7.89 -1.60 -28.64
CA THR A 350 -6.90 -1.98 -29.66
C THR A 350 -7.28 -3.33 -30.28
N GLU A 351 -7.89 -3.28 -31.47
CA GLU A 351 -8.38 -4.49 -32.18
C GLU A 351 -7.27 -5.52 -32.44
N GLU A 352 -6.01 -5.09 -32.61
CA GLU A 352 -4.86 -5.97 -32.83
C GLU A 352 -4.55 -6.88 -31.64
N TYR A 353 -5.00 -6.54 -30.43
CA TYR A 353 -4.78 -7.37 -29.23
C TYR A 353 -5.86 -8.44 -29.04
N LEU A 354 -6.98 -8.35 -29.77
CA LEU A 354 -8.10 -9.26 -29.62
C LEU A 354 -7.78 -10.74 -29.96
N PRO A 355 -6.92 -11.09 -30.92
CA PRO A 355 -6.56 -12.48 -31.16
C PRO A 355 -5.88 -13.16 -29.97
N VAL A 356 -5.13 -12.40 -29.16
CA VAL A 356 -4.53 -12.89 -27.90
C VAL A 356 -5.61 -13.33 -26.90
N MET A 357 -6.83 -12.77 -27.02
CA MET A 357 -7.96 -13.02 -26.13
C MET A 357 -8.73 -14.30 -26.46
N GLU A 358 -8.60 -14.86 -27.67
CA GLU A 358 -9.28 -16.10 -28.04
C GLU A 358 -8.68 -17.33 -27.30
N GLY A 359 -7.48 -17.18 -26.73
CA GLY A 359 -6.73 -18.22 -26.01
C GLY A 359 -6.95 -18.30 -24.48
N ARG A 360 -7.87 -17.52 -23.89
CA ARG A 360 -8.19 -17.36 -22.44
C ARG A 360 -7.59 -16.15 -21.70
N GLY A 361 -6.89 -15.22 -22.35
CA GLY A 361 -6.49 -13.92 -21.75
C GLY A 361 -5.57 -13.99 -20.50
N SER A 362 -5.29 -15.19 -19.98
CA SER A 362 -4.42 -15.46 -18.85
C SER A 362 -3.43 -16.55 -19.23
N PHE A 363 -2.13 -16.26 -19.19
CA PHE A 363 -1.07 -17.21 -19.55
C PHE A 363 0.23 -16.91 -18.78
N PRO A 364 1.09 -17.91 -18.55
CA PRO A 364 2.42 -17.64 -18.01
C PRO A 364 3.28 -16.90 -19.03
N ALA A 365 4.21 -16.06 -18.56
CA ALA A 365 5.21 -15.43 -19.42
C ALA A 365 6.05 -16.49 -20.15
N ALA A 366 6.53 -16.17 -21.35
CA ALA A 366 7.46 -17.02 -22.06
C ALA A 366 8.80 -17.14 -21.30
N PRO A 367 9.57 -18.23 -21.48
CA PRO A 367 10.87 -18.35 -20.81
C PRO A 367 11.80 -17.17 -21.13
N GLY A 368 12.23 -16.44 -20.10
CA GLY A 368 13.11 -15.28 -20.22
C GLY A 368 12.43 -13.97 -20.66
N GLU A 369 11.11 -13.97 -20.83
CA GLU A 369 10.32 -12.76 -21.06
C GLU A 369 10.04 -12.04 -19.75
N ASP A 370 10.21 -10.72 -19.74
CA ASP A 370 9.90 -9.87 -18.60
C ASP A 370 8.78 -8.86 -18.91
N ILE A 371 8.46 -8.04 -17.91
CA ILE A 371 7.43 -7.00 -18.03
C ILE A 371 7.81 -5.89 -19.03
N HIS A 372 9.10 -5.65 -19.28
CA HIS A 372 9.55 -4.67 -20.26
C HIS A 372 9.31 -5.16 -21.69
N ASP A 373 9.55 -6.45 -21.94
CA ASP A 373 9.23 -7.08 -23.23
C ASP A 373 7.73 -7.01 -23.55
N LEU A 374 6.88 -7.29 -22.55
CA LEU A 374 5.43 -7.19 -22.71
C LEU A 374 4.96 -5.74 -22.90
N ASN A 375 5.56 -4.79 -22.18
CA ASN A 375 5.28 -3.37 -22.37
C ASN A 375 5.63 -2.90 -23.79
N ALA A 376 6.75 -3.36 -24.35
CA ALA A 376 7.13 -3.04 -25.71
C ALA A 376 6.21 -3.69 -26.76
N ARG A 377 5.73 -4.90 -26.49
CA ARG A 377 4.86 -5.65 -27.41
C ARG A 377 3.40 -5.17 -27.38
N TYR A 378 2.92 -4.77 -26.21
CA TYR A 378 1.54 -4.37 -25.98
C TYR A 378 1.47 -2.95 -25.39
N PRO A 379 1.83 -1.92 -26.17
CA PRO A 379 1.65 -0.55 -25.74
C PRO A 379 0.17 -0.21 -25.51
N MET A 380 -0.18 0.13 -24.29
CA MET A 380 -1.52 0.53 -23.86
C MET A 380 -1.40 1.68 -22.87
N ARG A 381 -2.13 2.77 -23.11
CA ARG A 381 -2.13 3.94 -22.21
C ARG A 381 -3.54 4.33 -21.87
N PHE A 382 -3.78 4.54 -20.58
CA PHE A 382 -5.05 4.98 -20.06
C PHE A 382 -5.00 6.47 -19.68
N ASP A 383 -6.12 7.14 -19.84
CA ASP A 383 -6.38 8.49 -19.39
C ASP A 383 -7.40 8.47 -18.26
N ILE A 384 -7.37 9.43 -17.35
CA ILE A 384 -8.43 9.57 -16.33
C ILE A 384 -9.59 10.39 -16.89
N TYR A 385 -10.77 9.81 -16.91
CA TYR A 385 -12.02 10.47 -17.27
C TYR A 385 -12.91 10.61 -16.03
N ARG A 386 -13.85 11.56 -16.11
CA ARG A 386 -14.92 11.74 -15.13
C ARG A 386 -16.28 11.75 -15.80
N ILE A 387 -17.27 11.16 -15.15
CA ILE A 387 -18.67 11.14 -15.60
C ILE A 387 -19.61 11.48 -14.43
N PRO A 388 -20.67 12.29 -14.64
CA PRO A 388 -21.71 12.46 -13.63
C PRO A 388 -22.54 11.17 -13.49
N PHE A 389 -22.83 10.77 -12.26
CA PHE A 389 -23.64 9.58 -11.99
C PHE A 389 -25.14 9.82 -12.24
N ASN A 390 -25.65 10.99 -11.84
CA ASN A 390 -27.04 11.42 -12.03
C ASN A 390 -28.09 10.36 -11.64
N GLY A 391 -27.88 9.69 -10.49
CA GLY A 391 -28.78 8.63 -10.01
C GLY A 391 -28.83 7.40 -10.93
N GLY A 392 -27.76 7.16 -11.69
CA GLY A 392 -27.64 6.08 -12.67
C GLY A 392 -28.00 6.47 -14.11
N ALA A 393 -28.47 7.70 -14.35
CA ALA A 393 -28.72 8.18 -15.71
C ALA A 393 -27.44 8.49 -16.49
N GLY A 394 -26.29 8.59 -15.80
CA GLY A 394 -25.01 8.89 -16.43
C GLY A 394 -24.96 10.29 -17.03
N GLY A 395 -24.13 10.46 -18.06
CA GLY A 395 -23.96 11.72 -18.78
C GLY A 395 -22.76 11.67 -19.70
N GLU A 396 -22.18 12.82 -20.01
CA GLU A 396 -20.96 12.87 -20.83
C GLU A 396 -19.73 12.55 -19.98
N ALA A 397 -18.95 11.55 -20.40
CA ALA A 397 -17.64 11.29 -19.85
C ALA A 397 -16.61 12.25 -20.45
N VAL A 398 -15.99 13.07 -19.61
CA VAL A 398 -15.00 14.09 -20.01
C VAL A 398 -13.60 13.71 -19.50
N PRO A 399 -12.53 13.91 -20.29
CA PRO A 399 -11.16 13.71 -19.82
C PRO A 399 -10.84 14.71 -18.70
N ILE A 400 -10.00 14.32 -17.74
CA ILE A 400 -9.51 15.21 -16.69
C ILE A 400 -8.21 15.86 -17.18
N PRO A 401 -8.19 17.19 -17.44
CA PRO A 401 -6.99 17.87 -17.94
C PRO A 401 -5.78 17.63 -17.03
N GLY A 402 -4.63 17.27 -17.60
CA GLY A 402 -3.39 16.95 -16.87
C GLY A 402 -3.24 15.49 -16.46
N ALA A 403 -4.36 14.76 -16.32
CA ALA A 403 -4.40 13.31 -16.12
C ALA A 403 -4.94 12.56 -17.37
N SER A 404 -5.05 13.27 -18.50
CA SER A 404 -5.39 12.73 -19.82
C SER A 404 -4.50 13.36 -20.89
N ASP A 405 -4.27 12.65 -22.00
CA ASP A 405 -3.50 13.12 -23.17
C ASP A 405 -2.08 13.61 -22.81
N ASN A 406 -1.51 13.12 -21.71
CA ASN A 406 -0.19 13.54 -21.20
C ASN A 406 0.95 12.62 -21.66
N GLY A 407 0.68 11.69 -22.57
CA GLY A 407 1.65 10.73 -23.10
C GLY A 407 2.07 9.63 -22.12
N ARG A 408 1.38 9.50 -20.98
CA ARG A 408 1.59 8.47 -19.96
C ARG A 408 0.33 7.61 -19.82
N SER A 409 0.44 6.48 -19.13
CA SER A 409 -0.71 5.69 -18.70
C SER A 409 -1.10 6.09 -17.28
N ASN A 410 -2.34 6.49 -17.07
CA ASN A 410 -2.90 6.99 -15.82
C ASN A 410 -4.07 6.09 -15.40
N TYR A 411 -4.05 5.55 -14.18
CA TYR A 411 -5.03 4.56 -13.73
C TYR A 411 -5.32 4.63 -12.23
N TRP A 412 -6.39 3.94 -11.82
CA TRP A 412 -6.88 3.85 -10.43
C TRP A 412 -7.11 5.20 -9.73
N PRO A 413 -7.93 6.09 -10.31
CA PRO A 413 -8.22 7.38 -9.69
C PRO A 413 -9.01 7.21 -8.38
N ARG A 414 -8.61 7.94 -7.35
CA ARG A 414 -9.26 8.00 -6.03
C ARG A 414 -9.38 9.44 -5.58
N TYR A 415 -10.59 9.85 -5.19
CA TYR A 415 -10.81 11.19 -4.67
C TYR A 415 -10.28 11.33 -3.25
N SER A 416 -9.80 12.52 -2.90
CA SER A 416 -9.61 12.90 -1.50
C SER A 416 -10.95 12.95 -0.77
N PRO A 417 -10.99 12.74 0.56
CA PRO A 417 -12.24 12.81 1.33
C PRO A 417 -13.02 14.13 1.19
N ASP A 418 -12.32 15.24 0.96
CA ASP A 418 -12.92 16.56 0.74
C ASP A 418 -13.31 16.83 -0.72
N GLY A 419 -13.06 15.88 -1.63
CA GLY A 419 -13.40 15.93 -3.04
C GLY A 419 -12.57 16.92 -3.87
N LYS A 420 -11.57 17.59 -3.29
CA LYS A 420 -10.77 18.62 -3.98
C LYS A 420 -9.67 18.04 -4.86
N TRP A 421 -9.22 16.83 -4.57
CA TRP A 421 -8.08 16.19 -5.22
C TRP A 421 -8.45 14.82 -5.76
N LEU A 422 -7.71 14.41 -6.78
CA LEU A 422 -7.63 13.04 -7.27
C LEU A 422 -6.20 12.56 -7.12
N VAL A 423 -6.02 11.41 -6.49
CA VAL A 423 -4.78 10.62 -6.51
C VAL A 423 -4.94 9.50 -7.51
N TYR A 424 -3.90 9.23 -8.30
CA TYR A 424 -3.91 8.16 -9.30
C TYR A 424 -2.49 7.64 -9.50
N THR A 425 -2.37 6.44 -10.07
CA THR A 425 -1.08 5.87 -10.44
C THR A 425 -0.75 6.24 -11.89
N GLN A 426 0.50 6.61 -12.16
CA GLN A 426 1.00 6.95 -13.48
C GLN A 426 2.20 6.07 -13.85
N ALA A 427 2.20 5.48 -15.05
CA ALA A 427 3.30 4.70 -15.62
C ALA A 427 3.54 5.08 -17.09
N ASP A 428 4.57 4.54 -17.74
CA ASP A 428 4.74 4.74 -19.20
C ASP A 428 3.72 3.96 -20.04
N ASN A 429 3.28 2.82 -19.51
CA ASN A 429 2.47 1.84 -20.24
C ASN A 429 1.64 0.97 -19.28
N ALA A 430 0.59 0.37 -19.83
CA ALA A 430 -0.32 -0.57 -19.18
C ALA A 430 -0.86 -0.05 -17.83
N MET A 431 -1.29 -0.96 -16.96
CA MET A 431 -1.58 -0.71 -15.56
C MET A 431 -1.03 -1.86 -14.72
N MET A 432 -1.07 -1.73 -13.39
CA MET A 432 -0.70 -2.76 -12.39
C MET A 432 0.74 -3.29 -12.44
N ASN A 433 1.39 -3.34 -11.28
CA ASN A 433 2.76 -3.84 -11.07
C ASN A 433 3.80 -3.25 -12.05
N GLN A 434 3.58 -2.03 -12.53
CA GLN A 434 4.50 -1.40 -13.48
C GLN A 434 5.77 -0.92 -12.73
N PRO A 435 6.98 -1.30 -13.15
CA PRO A 435 8.22 -0.93 -12.45
C PRO A 435 8.45 0.58 -12.35
N ASN A 436 7.96 1.33 -13.33
CA ASN A 436 8.06 2.79 -13.44
C ASN A 436 6.79 3.51 -12.99
N SER A 437 5.92 2.85 -12.23
CA SER A 437 4.73 3.47 -11.67
C SER A 437 5.09 4.49 -10.59
N ASP A 438 4.37 5.59 -10.54
CA ASP A 438 4.43 6.62 -9.52
C ASP A 438 3.02 7.00 -9.08
N LEU A 439 2.85 7.42 -7.82
CA LEU A 439 1.62 8.07 -7.37
C LEU A 439 1.66 9.56 -7.74
N HIS A 440 0.55 10.04 -8.30
CA HIS A 440 0.33 11.43 -8.68
C HIS A 440 -0.91 11.99 -8.00
N ILE A 441 -0.92 13.31 -7.82
CA ILE A 441 -2.07 14.05 -7.31
C ILE A 441 -2.37 15.25 -8.20
N ILE A 442 -3.66 15.51 -8.42
CA ILE A 442 -4.17 16.59 -9.28
C ILE A 442 -5.46 17.17 -8.67
N PRO A 443 -5.81 18.45 -8.89
CA PRO A 443 -7.14 18.93 -8.55
C PRO A 443 -8.22 18.06 -9.21
N ALA A 444 -9.32 17.81 -8.51
CA ALA A 444 -10.36 16.87 -8.97
C ALA A 444 -11.02 17.27 -10.30
N GLU A 445 -11.00 18.56 -10.64
CA GLU A 445 -11.48 19.11 -11.90
C GLU A 445 -10.42 19.07 -13.03
N GLY A 446 -9.19 18.66 -12.73
CA GLY A 446 -8.02 18.74 -13.59
C GLY A 446 -7.18 20.01 -13.37
N GLY A 447 -6.02 20.06 -14.03
CA GLY A 447 -5.05 21.13 -13.89
C GLY A 447 -3.62 20.61 -13.89
N GLU A 448 -2.79 21.16 -13.02
CA GLU A 448 -1.40 20.71 -12.87
C GLU A 448 -1.32 19.44 -12.00
N SER A 449 -0.86 18.35 -12.60
CA SER A 449 -0.52 17.13 -11.88
C SER A 449 0.87 17.23 -11.29
N ARG A 450 1.07 16.68 -10.09
CA ARG A 450 2.39 16.51 -9.49
C ARG A 450 2.58 15.10 -8.95
N ARG A 451 3.81 14.60 -9.05
CA ARG A 451 4.25 13.37 -8.38
C ARG A 451 4.16 13.55 -6.86
N LEU A 452 3.67 12.54 -6.15
CA LEU A 452 3.66 12.53 -4.70
C LEU A 452 5.06 12.18 -4.17
N ALA A 453 5.48 12.83 -3.08
CA ALA A 453 6.78 12.61 -2.46
C ALA A 453 6.92 11.21 -1.85
N CYS A 454 5.80 10.54 -1.55
CA CYS A 454 5.76 9.17 -1.05
C CYS A 454 5.96 8.10 -2.14
N SER A 455 6.00 8.50 -3.42
CA SER A 455 6.29 7.57 -4.53
C SER A 455 7.70 7.01 -4.39
N ARG A 456 7.80 5.70 -4.22
CA ARG A 456 9.04 4.93 -4.10
C ARG A 456 9.71 4.77 -5.47
N ASP A 457 10.92 4.23 -5.49
CA ASP A 457 11.63 3.93 -6.75
C ASP A 457 10.99 2.74 -7.52
N SER A 458 10.12 1.97 -6.86
CA SER A 458 9.36 0.87 -7.46
C SER A 458 8.10 0.54 -6.64
N HIS A 459 7.16 -0.21 -7.24
CA HIS A 459 5.95 -0.75 -6.58
C HIS A 459 4.98 0.33 -6.04
N ASN A 460 4.61 1.30 -6.89
CA ASN A 460 3.65 2.36 -6.54
C ASN A 460 2.25 2.14 -7.14
N SER A 461 1.97 0.92 -7.61
CA SER A 461 0.71 0.54 -8.22
C SER A 461 -0.18 -0.15 -7.21
#